data_AF-A0A4R9BCB2-F1
#
_entry.id   AF-A0A4R9BCB2-F1
#
_cell.length_a   1.000
_cell.length_b   1.000
_cell.length_c   1.000
_cell.angle_alpha   90.00
_cell.angle_beta   90.00
_cell.angle_gamma   90.00
#
_symmetry.space_group_name_H-M   'P 1'
#
loop_
_entity.id
_entity.type
_entity.pdbx_description
1 polymer ?
#
loop_
_entity_poly.entity_id
_entity_poly.type
_entity_poly.pdbx_seq_one_letter_code
_entity_poly.pdbx_strand_id
1 'polypeptide(L)'
;MNQTPSASPRRGPGLGWIWGALGGGALGFGVGYTFYVLITPVLEASTGLVRELQGLSWNLVPLLTLAGAVLGGLLVSRRRRR
;
A
#
# COMPACT_ATOMS: atom_id res chain seq x y z
N MET A 1 -25.87 0.05 42.62
CA MET A 1 -25.95 -0.49 41.25
C MET A 1 -24.75 0.01 40.47
N ASN A 2 -23.67 -0.78 40.38
CA ASN A 2 -22.48 -0.42 39.61
C ASN A 2 -22.60 -1.04 38.22
N GLN A 3 -23.04 -0.27 37.23
CA GLN A 3 -22.98 -0.67 35.83
C GLN A 3 -21.57 -0.40 35.30
N THR A 4 -20.74 -1.43 35.25
CA THR A 4 -19.47 -1.40 34.53
C THR A 4 -19.80 -1.25 33.03
N PRO A 5 -19.24 -0.26 32.30
CA PRO A 5 -19.47 -0.18 30.86
C PRO A 5 -18.90 -1.43 30.21
N SER A 6 -19.73 -2.20 29.51
CA SER A 6 -19.28 -3.33 28.69
C SER A 6 -18.34 -2.76 27.63
N ALA A 7 -17.04 -3.04 27.75
CA ALA A 7 -16.06 -2.67 26.75
C ALA A 7 -16.50 -3.24 25.39
N SER A 8 -16.96 -2.37 24.49
CA SER A 8 -17.24 -2.77 23.11
C SER A 8 -15.98 -3.47 22.56
N PRO A 9 -16.08 -4.70 22.02
CA PRO A 9 -14.91 -5.36 21.48
C PRO A 9 -14.35 -4.46 20.38
N ARG A 10 -13.16 -3.89 20.60
CA ARG A 10 -12.35 -3.34 19.50
C ARG A 10 -12.03 -4.53 18.60
N ARG A 11 -12.90 -4.82 17.63
CA ARG A 11 -12.64 -5.77 16.56
C ARG A 11 -11.46 -5.21 15.78
N GLY A 12 -10.26 -5.67 16.13
CA GLY A 12 -9.05 -5.41 15.35
C GLY A 12 -9.25 -5.82 13.89
N PRO A 13 -8.34 -5.42 12.99
CA PRO A 13 -8.45 -5.77 11.58
C PRO A 13 -8.62 -7.29 11.46
N GLY A 14 -9.78 -7.71 10.95
CA GLY A 14 -10.07 -9.13 10.79
C GLY A 14 -9.06 -9.78 9.83
N LEU A 15 -8.83 -11.08 9.97
CA LEU A 15 -7.89 -11.84 9.15
C LEU A 15 -8.04 -11.57 7.63
N GLY A 16 -9.26 -11.34 7.15
CA GLY A 16 -9.52 -10.95 5.76
C GLY A 16 -8.94 -9.59 5.35
N TRP A 17 -8.93 -8.59 6.24
CA TRP A 17 -8.28 -7.31 5.96
C TRP A 17 -6.76 -7.49 5.79
N ILE A 18 -6.14 -8.31 6.62
CA ILE A 18 -4.70 -8.61 6.53
C ILE A 18 -4.38 -9.28 5.19
N TRP A 19 -5.16 -10.30 4.79
CA TRP A 19 -4.97 -10.94 3.49
C TRP A 19 -5.21 -9.98 2.32
N GLY A 20 -6.22 -9.11 2.43
CA GLY A 20 -6.45 -8.04 1.46
C GLY A 20 -5.27 -7.09 1.36
N ALA A 21 -4.70 -6.70 2.50
CA ALA A 21 -3.56 -5.80 2.55
C ALA A 21 -2.27 -6.44 2.02
N LEU A 22 -2.02 -7.71 2.32
CA LEU A 22 -0.90 -8.45 1.74
C LEU A 22 -1.03 -8.58 0.22
N GLY A 23 -2.21 -8.99 -0.26
CA GLY A 23 -2.46 -9.14 -1.70
C GLY A 23 -2.37 -7.81 -2.45
N GLY A 24 -3.01 -6.76 -1.91
CA GLY A 24 -2.94 -5.43 -2.50
C GLY A 24 -1.53 -4.83 -2.44
N GLY A 25 -0.81 -5.05 -1.34
CA GLY A 25 0.58 -4.61 -1.17
C GLY A 25 1.53 -5.28 -2.14
N ALA A 26 1.42 -6.60 -2.34
CA ALA A 26 2.21 -7.34 -3.32
C ALA A 26 1.95 -6.83 -4.76
N LEU A 27 0.70 -6.51 -5.08
CA LEU A 27 0.32 -5.97 -6.38
C LEU A 27 0.86 -4.55 -6.58
N GLY A 28 0.76 -3.70 -5.55
CA GLY A 28 1.34 -2.36 -5.52
C GLY A 28 2.87 -2.37 -5.64
N PHE A 29 3.54 -3.30 -4.96
CA PHE A 29 4.98 -3.54 -5.08
C PHE A 29 5.34 -3.96 -6.51
N GLY A 30 4.63 -4.93 -7.09
CA GLY A 30 4.88 -5.39 -8.45
C GLY A 30 4.79 -4.24 -9.47
N VAL A 31 3.72 -3.45 -9.41
CA VAL A 31 3.55 -2.27 -10.27
C VAL A 31 4.68 -1.25 -10.05
N GLY A 32 4.95 -0.88 -8.80
CA GLY A 32 5.99 0.09 -8.47
C GLY A 32 7.38 -0.37 -8.91
N TYR A 33 7.71 -1.64 -8.70
CA TYR A 33 8.98 -2.22 -9.10
C TYR A 33 9.12 -2.27 -10.62
N THR A 34 8.08 -2.64 -11.37
CA THR A 34 8.09 -2.59 -12.83
C THR A 34 8.35 -1.18 -13.33
N PHE A 35 7.64 -0.17 -12.80
CA PHE A 35 7.89 1.22 -13.17
C PHE A 35 9.30 1.68 -12.81
N TYR A 36 9.80 1.31 -11.64
CA TYR A 36 11.15 1.61 -11.20
C TYR A 36 12.18 1.08 -12.20
N VAL A 37 12.11 -0.20 -12.57
CA VAL A 37 13.07 -0.83 -13.50
C VAL A 37 13.00 -0.20 -14.90
N LEU A 38 11.80 0.13 -15.39
CA LEU A 38 11.62 0.72 -16.72
C LEU A 38 12.11 2.18 -16.81
N ILE A 39 11.91 2.96 -15.75
CA ILE A 39 12.24 4.39 -15.73
C ILE A 39 13.71 4.62 -15.36
N THR A 40 14.31 3.76 -14.54
CA THR A 40 15.72 3.89 -14.09
C THR A 40 16.72 4.12 -15.23
N PRO A 41 16.77 3.32 -16.32
CA PRO A 41 17.74 3.54 -17.39
C PRO A 41 17.55 4.89 -18.10
N VAL A 42 16.31 5.37 -18.20
CA VAL A 42 15.99 6.68 -18.78
C VAL A 42 16.49 7.80 -17.88
N LEU A 43 16.32 7.67 -16.56
CA LEU A 43 16.79 8.66 -15.59
C LEU A 43 18.31 8.71 -15.50
N GLU A 44 18.99 7.57 -15.58
CA GLU A 44 20.45 7.49 -15.57
C GLU A 44 21.08 8.11 -16.81
N ALA A 45 20.44 7.97 -17.98
CA ALA A 45 20.87 8.60 -19.22
C ALA A 45 20.55 10.12 -19.28
N SER A 46 19.74 10.63 -18.35
CA SER A 46 19.27 12.01 -18.37
C SER A 46 20.12 12.93 -17.50
N THR A 47 20.30 14.18 -17.95
CA THR A 47 21.01 15.23 -17.19
C THR A 47 20.04 16.32 -16.70
N GLY A 48 20.44 17.08 -15.68
CA GLY A 48 19.63 18.17 -15.12
C GLY A 48 18.44 17.71 -14.28
N LEU A 49 17.32 18.45 -14.34
CA LEU A 49 16.10 18.23 -13.53
C LEU A 49 15.52 16.81 -13.65
N VAL A 50 15.68 16.16 -14.80
CA VAL A 50 15.20 14.78 -15.00
C VAL A 50 15.97 13.81 -14.11
N ARG A 51 17.26 14.06 -13.81
CA ARG A 51 18.03 13.23 -12.88
C ARG A 51 17.54 13.36 -11.43
N GLU A 52 17.00 14.51 -11.06
CA GLU A 52 16.42 14.71 -9.71
C GLU A 52 15.16 13.88 -9.48
N LEU A 53 14.44 13.51 -10.56
CA LEU A 53 13.30 12.59 -10.49
C LEU A 53 13.69 11.17 -10.06
N GLN A 54 14.99 10.82 -10.08
CA GLN A 54 15.48 9.54 -9.56
C GLN A 54 15.28 9.40 -8.05
N GLY A 55 15.30 10.51 -7.30
CA GLY A 55 14.92 10.50 -5.88
C GLY A 55 13.42 10.24 -5.68
N LEU A 56 12.58 10.70 -6.60
CA LEU A 56 11.13 10.45 -6.58
C LEU A 56 10.79 9.01 -7.02
N SER A 57 11.51 8.45 -7.99
CA SER A 57 11.30 7.07 -8.44
C SER A 57 11.62 6.04 -7.34
N TRP A 58 12.58 6.35 -6.47
CA TRP A 58 12.87 5.55 -5.27
C TRP A 58 11.71 5.49 -4.28
N ASN A 59 10.95 6.58 -4.15
CA ASN A 59 9.80 6.65 -3.26
C ASN A 59 8.52 6.04 -3.85
N LEU A 60 8.49 5.82 -5.16
CA LEU A 60 7.34 5.28 -5.88
C LEU A 60 7.03 3.84 -5.46
N VAL A 61 8.06 3.01 -5.25
CA VAL A 61 7.91 1.61 -4.84
C VAL A 61 7.24 1.49 -3.45
N PRO A 62 7.76 2.09 -2.36
CA PRO A 62 7.12 2.00 -1.06
C PRO A 62 5.74 2.68 -1.05
N LEU A 63 5.55 3.78 -1.79
CA LEU A 63 4.28 4.48 -1.86
C LEU A 63 3.18 3.63 -2.51
N LEU A 64 3.47 3.00 -3.65
CA LEU A 64 2.53 2.12 -4.33
C LEU A 64 2.26 0.84 -3.54
N THR A 65 3.27 0.31 -2.84
CA THR A 65 3.11 -0.83 -1.94
C THR A 65 2.14 -0.52 -0.81
N LEU A 66 2.31 0.63 -0.13
CA LEU A 66 1.42 1.06 0.94
C LEU A 66 0.01 1.37 0.44
N ALA A 67 -0.12 2.09 -0.67
CA ALA A 67 -1.41 2.37 -1.29
C ALA A 67 -2.14 1.09 -1.68
N GLY A 68 -1.44 0.13 -2.30
CA GLY A 68 -1.96 -1.19 -2.63
C GLY A 68 -2.44 -1.94 -1.39
N ALA A 69 -1.65 -1.95 -0.32
CA ALA A 69 -2.02 -2.62 0.93
C ALA A 69 -3.27 -2.01 1.58
N VAL A 70 -3.35 -0.69 1.66
CA VAL A 70 -4.52 0.00 2.20
C VAL A 70 -5.77 -0.30 1.36
N LEU A 71 -5.67 -0.16 0.04
CA LEU A 71 -6.78 -0.41 -0.88
C LEU A 71 -7.25 -1.87 -0.83
N GLY A 72 -6.32 -2.83 -0.85
CA GLY A 72 -6.62 -4.25 -0.78
C GLY A 72 -7.31 -4.63 0.53
N GLY A 73 -6.81 -4.12 1.66
CA GLY A 73 -7.47 -4.30 2.95
C GLY A 73 -8.88 -3.71 2.99
N LEU A 74 -9.05 -2.47 2.49
CA LEU A 74 -10.36 -1.81 2.43
C LEU A 74 -11.35 -2.56 1.54
N LEU A 75 -10.92 -3.06 0.38
CA LEU A 75 -11.76 -3.83 -0.54
C LEU A 75 -12.30 -5.11 0.11
N VAL A 76 -11.45 -5.87 0.79
CA VAL A 76 -11.87 -7.08 1.49
C VAL A 76 -12.79 -6.76 2.68
N SER A 77 -12.48 -5.73 3.45
CA SER A 77 -13.35 -5.27 4.54
C SER A 77 -14.73 -4.82 4.07
N ARG A 78 -14.82 -4.16 2.90
CA ARG A 78 -16.11 -3.77 2.29
C ARG A 78 -16.90 -4.99 1.83
N ARG A 79 -16.25 -5.98 1.20
CA ARG A 79 -16.91 -7.22 0.77
C ARG A 79 -17.47 -8.02 1.93
N ARG A 80 -16.81 -7.98 3.10
CA ARG A 80 -17.26 -8.71 4.30
C ARG A 80 -18.42 -8.05 5.07
N ARG A 81 -18.75 -6.79 4.75
CA ARG A 81 -19.88 -6.04 5.34
C ARG A 81 -21.16 -6.12 4.51
N ARG A 82 -21.07 -6.53 3.24
CA ARG A 82 -22.22 -6.87 2.39
C ARG A 82 -22.53 -8.34 2.57
#